data_AF-A0A1Q5RL80-F1
#
_entry.id   AF-A0A1Q5RL80-F1
#
_cell.length_a   1.000
_cell.length_b   1.000
_cell.length_c   1.000
_cell.angle_alpha   90.00
_cell.angle_beta   90.00
_cell.angle_gamma   90.00
#
_symmetry.space_group_name_H-M   'P 1'
#
loop_
_entity.id
_entity.type
_entity.pdbx_description
1 polymer ?
#
loop_
_entity_poly.entity_id
_entity_poly.type
_entity_poly.pdbx_seq_one_letter_code
_entity_poly.pdbx_strand_id
1 'polypeptide(L)'
;MVPFFVQIKCKLGQSYTVANALAEAEIASEIYSTAGHYDLLVKFYVDKDTDIGHFINEKVQVLPGIQDTLTIITFKAFGAS
;
A
#
# COMPACT_ATOMS: atom_id res chain seq x y z
N MET A 1 -5.67 -0.69 -15.25
CA MET A 1 -5.11 -0.84 -13.91
C MET A 1 -6.18 -1.21 -12.90
N VAL A 2 -5.83 -1.98 -11.88
CA VAL A 2 -6.68 -2.40 -10.75
C VAL A 2 -6.23 -1.62 -9.52
N PRO A 3 -7.11 -0.80 -8.91
CA PRO A 3 -6.79 -0.13 -7.66
C PRO A 3 -6.92 -1.08 -6.47
N PHE A 4 -6.07 -0.92 -5.48
CA PHE A 4 -6.27 -1.49 -4.15
C PHE A 4 -5.62 -0.60 -3.09
N PHE A 5 -5.99 -0.82 -1.84
CA PHE A 5 -5.44 -0.09 -0.70
C PHE A 5 -4.67 -1.03 0.19
N VAL A 6 -3.68 -0.49 0.90
CA VAL A 6 -2.95 -1.20 1.95
C VAL A 6 -2.87 -0.28 3.15
N GLN A 7 -3.25 -0.79 4.31
CA GLN A 7 -2.88 -0.18 5.57
C GLN A 7 -1.54 -0.75 6.03
N ILE A 8 -0.59 0.10 6.39
CA ILE A 8 0.78 -0.29 6.74
C ILE A 8 1.06 0.11 8.18
N LYS A 9 1.47 -0.87 8.98
CA LYS A 9 1.97 -0.69 10.33
C LYS A 9 3.47 -0.54 10.23
N CYS A 10 3.99 0.51 10.85
CA CYS A 10 5.41 0.79 10.90
C CYS A 10 5.95 0.54 12.30
N LYS A 11 7.24 0.25 12.38
CA LYS A 11 7.99 0.33 13.63
C LYS A 11 7.92 1.75 14.18
N LEU A 12 7.95 1.88 15.52
CA LEU A 12 7.88 3.17 16.20
C LEU A 12 8.89 4.18 15.61
N GLY A 13 8.39 5.37 15.27
CA GLY A 13 9.19 6.45 14.69
C GLY A 13 9.54 6.30 13.20
N GLN A 14 9.06 5.27 12.50
CA GLN A 14 9.47 5.01 11.10
C GLN A 14 8.39 5.28 10.04
N SER A 15 7.19 5.73 10.41
CA SER A 15 6.08 5.92 9.46
C SER A 15 6.45 6.84 8.28
N TYR A 16 7.10 7.96 8.55
CA TYR A 16 7.54 8.89 7.50
C TYR A 16 8.70 8.36 6.66
N THR A 17 9.61 7.59 7.24
CA THR A 17 10.68 6.93 6.49
C THR A 17 10.11 5.91 5.50
N VAL A 18 9.15 5.11 5.95
CA VAL A 18 8.44 4.15 5.08
C VAL A 18 7.64 4.89 4.01
N ALA A 19 6.93 5.97 4.36
CA ALA A 19 6.17 6.77 3.39
C ALA A 19 7.07 7.36 2.29
N ASN A 20 8.24 7.90 2.66
CA ASN A 20 9.20 8.40 1.70
C ASN A 20 9.74 7.29 0.80
N ALA A 21 10.09 6.13 1.36
CA ALA A 21 10.60 5.00 0.57
C ALA A 21 9.54 4.49 -0.45
N LEU A 22 8.27 4.47 -0.07
CA LEU A 22 7.17 4.14 -0.98
C LEU A 22 7.02 5.17 -2.11
N ALA A 23 7.19 6.45 -1.81
CA ALA A 23 7.13 7.52 -2.80
C ALA A 23 8.34 7.48 -3.76
N GLU A 24 9.55 7.30 -3.23
CA GLU A 24 10.79 7.20 -4.02
C GLU A 24 10.83 5.97 -4.92
N ALA A 25 10.17 4.88 -4.52
CA ALA A 25 10.01 3.69 -5.35
C ALA A 25 9.01 3.90 -6.51
N GLU A 26 8.26 5.01 -6.52
CA GLU A 26 7.25 5.36 -7.54
C GLU A 26 6.17 4.28 -7.75
N ILE A 27 5.94 3.43 -6.74
CA ILE A 27 4.97 2.33 -6.80
C ILE A 27 3.60 2.70 -6.23
N ALA A 28 3.52 3.77 -5.43
CA ALA A 28 2.29 4.21 -4.77
C ALA A 28 1.68 5.40 -5.50
N SER A 29 0.35 5.39 -5.65
CA SER A 29 -0.40 6.50 -6.25
C SER A 29 -0.72 7.60 -5.25
N GLU A 30 -1.09 7.22 -4.03
CA GLU A 30 -1.49 8.13 -2.96
C GLU A 30 -1.02 7.54 -1.62
N ILE A 31 -0.46 8.37 -0.75
CA ILE A 31 0.07 7.97 0.56
C ILE A 31 -0.48 8.93 1.62
N TYR A 32 -1.13 8.39 2.65
CA TYR A 32 -1.68 9.16 3.76
C TYR A 32 -1.13 8.64 5.09
N SER A 33 -0.76 9.55 5.99
CA SER A 33 -0.54 9.23 7.40
C SER A 33 -1.88 9.17 8.12
N THR A 34 -2.09 8.13 8.93
CA THR A 34 -3.35 7.89 9.65
C THR A 34 -3.09 7.70 11.14
N ALA A 35 -4.01 8.22 11.97
CA ALA A 35 -4.07 7.85 13.38
C ALA A 35 -4.93 6.58 13.54
N GLY A 36 -4.49 5.64 14.38
CA GLY A 36 -5.24 4.42 14.67
C GLY A 36 -4.35 3.19 14.79
N HIS A 37 -4.88 2.03 14.39
CA HIS A 37 -4.15 0.76 14.43
C HIS A 37 -2.98 0.74 13.45
N TYR A 38 -3.17 1.31 12.25
CA TYR A 38 -2.17 1.41 11.20
C TYR A 38 -1.71 2.86 11.01
N ASP A 39 -0.46 3.03 10.58
CA ASP A 39 0.21 4.34 10.55
C ASP A 39 0.10 4.99 9.17
N LEU A 40 0.00 4.19 8.10
CA LEU A 40 -0.20 4.67 6.74
C LEU A 40 -1.39 3.99 6.06
N LEU A 41 -2.10 4.73 5.21
CA LEU A 41 -3.03 4.22 4.20
C LEU A 41 -2.49 4.57 2.82
N VAL A 42 -2.26 3.55 1.99
CA VAL A 42 -1.59 3.69 0.71
C VAL A 42 -2.43 3.09 -0.39
N LYS A 43 -2.56 3.81 -1.51
CA LYS A 43 -3.25 3.35 -2.70
C LYS A 43 -2.26 2.94 -3.77
N PHE A 44 -2.48 1.77 -4.34
CA PHE A 44 -1.66 1.21 -5.40
C PHE A 44 -2.50 0.97 -6.65
N TYR A 45 -1.83 0.93 -7.80
CA TYR A 45 -2.37 0.45 -9.05
C TYR A 45 -1.46 -0.64 -9.59
N VAL A 46 -2.06 -1.71 -10.10
CA VAL A 46 -1.36 -2.77 -10.83
C VAL A 46 -2.07 -3.08 -12.13
N ASP A 47 -1.43 -3.84 -13.01
CA ASP A 47 -2.11 -4.36 -14.19
C ASP A 47 -3.15 -5.41 -13.81
N LYS A 48 -4.09 -5.68 -14.72
CA LYS A 48 -5.23 -6.57 -14.45
C LYS A 48 -4.80 -7.99 -14.07
N ASP A 49 -3.68 -8.44 -14.62
CA ASP A 49 -3.18 -9.80 -14.45
C ASP A 49 -2.04 -9.88 -13.43
N THR A 50 -1.73 -8.77 -12.74
CA THR A 50 -0.70 -8.76 -11.71
C THR A 50 -1.18 -9.47 -10.45
N ASP A 51 -0.35 -10.36 -9.91
CA ASP A 51 -0.55 -10.96 -8.59
C ASP A 51 -0.27 -9.91 -7.48
N ILE A 52 -1.34 -9.45 -6.82
CA ILE A 52 -1.26 -8.48 -5.74
C ILE A 52 -0.46 -9.02 -4.54
N GLY A 53 -0.57 -10.32 -4.25
CA GLY A 53 0.16 -10.95 -3.15
C GLY A 53 1.67 -10.91 -3.36
N HIS A 54 2.14 -11.25 -4.58
CA HIS A 54 3.55 -11.10 -4.95
C HIS A 54 3.99 -9.64 -4.96
N PHE A 55 3.19 -8.73 -5.52
CA PHE A 55 3.51 -7.29 -5.50
C PHE A 55 3.75 -6.80 -4.06
N ILE A 56 2.87 -7.16 -3.12
CA ILE A 56 3.02 -6.79 -1.71
C ILE A 56 4.27 -7.41 -1.10
N ASN A 57 4.48 -8.72 -1.27
CA ASN A 57 5.62 -9.42 -0.66
C ASN A 57 6.97 -8.93 -1.20
N GLU A 58 7.06 -8.64 -2.50
CA GLU A 58 8.33 -8.35 -3.17
C GLU A 58 8.64 -6.86 -3.29
N LYS A 59 7.63 -5.99 -3.30
CA LYS A 59 7.81 -4.53 -3.51
C LYS A 59 7.49 -3.70 -2.28
N VAL A 60 6.52 -4.13 -1.47
CA VAL A 60 6.06 -3.34 -0.31
C VAL A 60 6.69 -3.83 0.98
N GLN A 61 6.47 -5.10 1.36
CA GLN A 61 6.90 -5.64 2.66
C GLN A 61 8.43 -5.72 2.83
N VAL A 62 9.17 -5.70 1.72
CA VAL A 62 10.65 -5.62 1.75
C VAL A 62 11.17 -4.29 2.26
N LEU A 63 10.34 -3.24 2.32
CA LEU A 63 10.77 -1.92 2.77
C LEU A 63 11.09 -1.94 4.28
N PRO A 64 12.30 -1.50 4.68
CA PRO A 64 12.67 -1.43 6.08
C PRO A 64 11.70 -0.57 6.89
N GLY A 65 11.37 -1.04 8.08
CA GLY A 65 10.50 -0.30 9.00
C GLY A 65 9.03 -0.69 8.94
N ILE A 66 8.61 -1.43 7.92
CA ILE A 66 7.28 -2.07 7.92
C ILE A 66 7.26 -3.19 8.96
N GLN A 67 6.18 -3.24 9.73
CA GLN A 67 5.91 -4.23 10.76
C GLN A 67 4.75 -5.16 10.36
N ASP A 68 3.73 -4.62 9.72
CA ASP A 68 2.55 -5.37 9.28
C ASP A 68 1.84 -4.65 8.12
N THR A 69 1.06 -5.39 7.34
CA THR A 69 0.27 -4.86 6.22
C THR A 69 -1.10 -5.51 6.16
N LEU A 70 -2.14 -4.69 5.95
CA LEU A 70 -3.49 -5.16 5.66
C LEU A 70 -3.90 -4.71 4.26
N THR A 71 -3.96 -5.66 3.32
CA THR A 71 -4.35 -5.41 1.93
C THR A 71 -5.87 -5.44 1.79
N ILE A 72 -6.43 -4.38 1.19
CA ILE A 72 -7.85 -4.18 0.93
C ILE A 72 -8.07 -4.16 -0.58
N ILE A 73 -8.52 -5.31 -1.11
CA ILE A 73 -8.85 -5.46 -2.54
C ILE A 73 -10.13 -4.68 -2.84
N THR A 74 -10.16 -3.96 -3.96
CA THR A 74 -11.35 -3.21 -4.39
C THR A 74 -12.13 -3.96 -5.46
N PHE A 75 -13.44 -3.72 -5.47
CA PHE A 75 -14.36 -4.20 -6.50
C PHE A 75 -15.12 -3.02 -7.09
N LYS A 76 -15.61 -3.18 -8.32
CA LYS A 76 -16.44 -2.15 -8.96
C LYS A 76 -17.76 -2.02 -8.21
N ALA A 77 -18.02 -0.86 -7.62
CA ALA A 77 -19.30 -0.54 -7.00
C ALA A 77 -20.41 -0.25 -8.03
N PHE A 78 -20.02 0.20 -9.22
CA PHE A 78 -20.93 0.52 -10.32
C PHE A 78 -20.49 -0.22 -11.59
N GLY A 79 -21.46 -0.77 -12.33
CA GLY A 79 -21.21 -1.44 -13.61
C GLY A 79 -20.76 -0.47 -14.70
N ALA A 80 -20.32 -1.00 -15.85
CA ALA A 80 -20.17 -0.18 -17.04
C ALA A 80 -21.57 0.24 -17.52
N SER A 81 -21.83 1.54 -17.56
CA SER A 81 -22.87 2.11 -18.42
C SER A 81 -22.47 2.00 -19.88
#